data_AF-A0A3M7NXH0-F1
#
_entry.id   AF-A0A3M7NXH0-F1
#
_cell.length_a   1.000
_cell.length_b   1.000
_cell.length_c   1.000
_cell.angle_alpha   90.00
_cell.angle_beta   90.00
_cell.angle_gamma   90.00
#
_symmetry.space_group_name_H-M   'P 1'
#
loop_
_entity.id
_entity.type
_entity.pdbx_description
1 polymer ?
#
loop_
_entity_poly.entity_id
_entity_poly.type
_entity_poly.pdbx_seq_one_letter_code
_entity_poly.pdbx_strand_id
1 'polypeptide(L)'
;MGYTGIFRFVDGYHPFYSDLESFIKAVPKYSLFNDRTIQKPRTTVLLVNGTDDEIFPIDNLFDELENGQPKAARTAKGKKHMGVPDTFGIILKYIYELLGIEANVVDHALHSFVYSSLEWPGHI
;
A
#
# COMPACT_ATOMS: atom_id res chain seq x y z
N MET A 1 21.19 11.31 -3.82
CA MET A 1 20.21 11.06 -4.90
C MET A 1 19.39 9.85 -4.49
N GLY A 2 18.22 10.08 -3.88
CA GLY A 2 17.37 9.01 -3.35
C GLY A 2 16.43 8.50 -4.43
N TYR A 3 16.45 7.18 -4.67
CA TYR A 3 15.47 6.54 -5.53
C TYR A 3 14.13 6.46 -4.78
N THR A 4 13.11 7.12 -5.30
CA THR A 4 11.72 6.92 -4.91
C THR A 4 11.33 5.49 -5.30
N GLY A 5 11.07 4.63 -4.32
CA GLY A 5 10.65 3.26 -4.57
C GLY A 5 9.25 3.24 -5.18
N ILE A 6 9.14 2.85 -6.43
CA ILE A 6 7.85 2.57 -7.09
C ILE A 6 7.44 1.15 -6.66
N PHE A 7 6.37 1.04 -5.87
CA PHE A 7 5.73 -0.24 -5.59
C PHE A 7 4.97 -0.70 -6.83
N ARG A 8 5.28 -1.91 -7.33
CA ARG A 8 4.53 -2.52 -8.43
C ARG A 8 3.32 -3.25 -7.87
N PHE A 9 2.16 -2.62 -7.98
CA PHE A 9 0.87 -3.25 -7.66
C PHE A 9 0.34 -3.97 -8.88
N VAL A 10 -0.16 -5.19 -8.69
CA VAL A 10 -0.96 -5.90 -9.67
C VAL A 10 -2.27 -6.25 -8.99
N ASP A 11 -3.29 -5.45 -9.28
CA ASP A 11 -4.64 -5.70 -8.79
C ASP A 11 -5.50 -6.35 -9.87
N GLY A 12 -6.48 -7.13 -9.42
CA GLY A 12 -7.28 -8.08 -10.20
C GLY A 12 -8.17 -7.44 -11.27
N TYR A 13 -7.59 -7.14 -12.43
CA TYR A 13 -8.17 -7.25 -13.77
C TYR A 13 -7.04 -6.95 -14.77
N HIS A 14 -6.58 -7.95 -15.52
CA HIS A 14 -5.44 -7.74 -16.41
C HIS A 14 -5.91 -7.64 -17.87
N PRO A 15 -6.00 -6.43 -18.45
CA PRO A 15 -6.35 -6.28 -19.87
C PRO A 15 -5.33 -6.91 -20.82
N PHE A 16 -4.20 -7.40 -20.31
CA PHE A 16 -3.16 -8.07 -21.08
C PHE A 16 -3.10 -9.60 -20.90
N TYR A 17 -4.02 -10.21 -20.15
CA TYR A 17 -4.18 -11.68 -20.11
C TYR A 17 -5.62 -12.06 -20.49
N SER A 18 -5.74 -13.09 -21.33
CA SER A 18 -7.03 -13.58 -21.83
C SER A 18 -7.85 -14.34 -20.79
N ASP A 19 -7.21 -14.85 -19.74
CA ASP A 19 -7.80 -15.76 -18.77
C ASP A 19 -7.05 -15.75 -17.43
N LEU A 20 -7.72 -16.24 -16.38
CA LEU A 20 -7.22 -16.25 -15.01
C LEU A 20 -5.98 -17.14 -14.84
N GLU A 21 -5.92 -18.29 -15.51
CA GLU A 21 -4.79 -19.22 -15.40
C GLU A 21 -3.51 -18.61 -15.98
N SER A 22 -3.61 -17.95 -17.13
CA SER A 22 -2.53 -17.20 -17.75
C SER A 22 -2.05 -16.05 -16.85
N PHE A 23 -2.97 -15.36 -16.17
CA PHE A 23 -2.64 -14.33 -15.20
C PHE A 23 -1.88 -14.92 -14.00
N ILE A 24 -2.42 -15.96 -13.35
CA ILE A 24 -1.81 -16.62 -12.18
C ILE A 24 -0.38 -17.09 -12.49
N LYS A 25 -0.15 -17.70 -13.66
CA LYS A 25 1.20 -18.11 -14.10
C LYS A 25 2.16 -16.93 -14.26
N ALA A 26 1.65 -15.74 -14.58
CA ALA A 26 2.45 -14.54 -14.75
C ALA A 26 2.69 -13.78 -13.43
N VAL A 27 1.85 -13.95 -12.40
CA VAL A 27 1.95 -13.26 -11.11
C VAL A 27 3.36 -13.29 -10.48
N PRO A 28 4.10 -14.42 -10.48
CA PRO A 28 5.40 -14.50 -9.81
C PRO A 28 6.45 -13.47 -10.26
N LYS A 29 6.35 -12.94 -11.48
CA LYS A 29 7.29 -11.93 -12.00
C LYS A 29 7.09 -10.54 -11.40
N TYR A 30 5.97 -10.30 -10.73
CA TYR A 30 5.66 -9.04 -10.06
C TYR A 30 6.04 -9.06 -8.58
N SER A 31 6.50 -10.20 -8.05
CA SER A 31 6.97 -10.32 -6.67
C SER A 31 8.26 -9.52 -6.47
N LEU A 32 8.22 -8.60 -5.51
CA LEU A 32 9.37 -7.79 -5.07
C LEU A 32 10.44 -8.63 -4.36
N PHE A 33 10.06 -9.82 -3.87
CA PHE A 33 10.98 -10.81 -3.33
C PHE A 33 11.74 -11.52 -4.45
N ASN A 34 11.01 -12.03 -5.45
CA ASN A 34 11.59 -12.80 -6.54
C ASN A 34 12.55 -11.95 -7.38
N ASP A 35 12.23 -10.67 -7.60
CA ASP A 35 13.06 -9.74 -8.36
C ASP A 35 14.14 -9.02 -7.51
N ARG A 36 14.22 -9.36 -6.21
CA ARG A 36 15.15 -8.82 -5.21
C ARG A 36 15.04 -7.32 -4.98
N THR A 37 13.90 -6.71 -5.30
CA THR A 37 13.70 -5.27 -5.09
C THR A 37 13.70 -4.89 -3.61
N ILE A 38 13.22 -5.77 -2.73
CA ILE A 38 13.20 -5.53 -1.27
C ILE A 38 14.60 -5.32 -0.68
N GLN A 39 15.61 -5.93 -1.29
CA GLN A 39 17.01 -5.93 -0.86
C GLN A 39 17.80 -4.75 -1.44
N LYS A 40 17.23 -4.00 -2.39
CA LYS A 40 17.89 -2.84 -2.98
C LYS A 40 17.87 -1.66 -2.00
N PRO A 41 18.87 -0.76 -2.05
CA PRO A 41 18.81 0.50 -1.33
C PRO A 41 17.56 1.29 -1.73
N ARG A 42 16.86 1.86 -0.75
CA ARG A 42 15.65 2.66 -0.98
C ARG A 42 15.59 3.86 -0.03
N THR A 43 14.68 4.78 -0.32
CA THR A 43 14.32 5.87 0.59
C THR A 43 13.49 5.35 1.78
N THR A 44 13.12 6.24 2.70
CA THR A 44 12.26 5.91 3.84
C THR A 44 10.91 5.35 3.37
N VAL A 45 10.52 4.21 3.94
CA VAL A 45 9.25 3.53 3.63
C VAL A 45 8.38 3.49 4.88
N LEU A 46 7.09 3.78 4.69
CA LEU A 46 6.03 3.49 5.63
C LEU A 46 5.15 2.38 5.04
N LEU A 47 5.06 1.24 5.74
CA LEU A 47 4.11 0.17 5.43
C LEU A 47 2.83 0.40 6.21
N VAL A 48 1.69 0.40 5.53
CA VAL A 48 0.39 0.58 6.17
C VAL A 48 -0.56 -0.53 5.72
N ASN A 49 -1.18 -1.22 6.67
CA ASN A 49 -2.17 -2.25 6.33
C ASN A 49 -3.28 -2.39 7.38
N GLY A 50 -4.41 -2.93 6.95
CA GLY A 50 -5.44 -3.45 7.85
C GLY A 50 -5.10 -4.88 8.29
N THR A 51 -5.44 -5.27 9.52
CA THR A 51 -5.16 -6.65 9.99
C THR A 51 -6.04 -7.71 9.33
N ASP A 52 -7.16 -7.30 8.74
CA ASP A 52 -8.18 -8.18 8.18
C ASP A 52 -8.26 -8.00 6.64
N ASP A 53 -7.18 -7.52 6.02
CA ASP A 53 -7.09 -7.32 4.58
C ASP A 53 -6.95 -8.67 3.84
N GLU A 54 -7.89 -8.93 2.92
CA GLU A 54 -7.98 -10.17 2.15
C GLU A 54 -7.26 -10.07 0.79
N ILE A 55 -6.95 -8.86 0.33
CA ILE A 55 -6.20 -8.62 -0.91
C ILE A 55 -4.70 -8.59 -0.62
N PHE A 56 -4.32 -7.93 0.47
CA PHE A 56 -2.95 -7.90 0.98
C PHE A 56 -2.93 -8.48 2.40
N PRO A 57 -2.83 -9.81 2.57
CA PRO A 57 -2.76 -10.45 3.87
C PRO A 57 -1.71 -9.79 4.77
N ILE A 58 -2.03 -9.66 6.06
CA ILE A 58 -1.14 -9.00 7.02
C ILE A 58 0.24 -9.64 7.10
N ASP A 59 0.33 -10.94 6.83
CA ASP A 59 1.60 -11.69 6.76
C ASP A 59 2.56 -11.12 5.71
N ASN A 60 2.05 -10.62 4.57
CA ASN A 60 2.90 -9.96 3.57
C ASN A 60 3.58 -8.69 4.11
N LEU A 61 2.92 -7.97 5.02
CA LEU A 61 3.52 -6.80 5.69
C LEU A 61 4.63 -7.23 6.65
N PHE A 62 4.45 -8.35 7.37
CA PHE A 62 5.48 -8.90 8.24
C PHE A 62 6.68 -9.43 7.44
N ASP A 63 6.44 -10.16 6.34
CA ASP A 63 7.48 -10.59 5.41
C ASP A 63 8.31 -9.40 4.92
N GLU A 64 7.66 -8.29 4.53
CA GLU A 64 8.37 -7.07 4.18
C GLU A 64 9.18 -6.53 5.35
N LEU A 65 8.64 -6.46 6.57
CA LEU A 65 9.37 -5.96 7.74
C LEU A 65 10.62 -6.80 8.10
N GLU A 66 10.55 -8.11 7.92
CA GLU A 66 11.66 -9.04 8.17
C GLU A 66 12.79 -8.96 7.13
N ASN A 67 12.54 -8.30 5.98
CA ASN A 67 13.45 -8.31 4.84
C ASN A 67 13.91 -6.91 4.39
N GLY A 68 15.18 -6.81 3.97
CA GLY A 68 15.74 -5.56 3.43
C GLY A 68 16.03 -4.49 4.49
N GLN A 69 15.99 -3.21 4.10
CA GLN A 69 16.27 -2.10 5.02
C GLN A 69 15.11 -1.87 6.02
N PRO A 70 15.41 -1.32 7.22
CA PRO A 70 14.39 -0.94 8.20
C PRO A 70 13.31 -0.03 7.61
N LYS A 71 12.06 -0.21 8.08
CA LYS A 71 10.88 0.52 7.63
C LYS A 71 10.04 0.94 8.82
N ALA A 72 9.28 2.02 8.66
CA ALA A 72 8.18 2.30 9.58
C ALA A 72 6.97 1.45 9.22
N ALA A 73 6.12 1.12 10.20
CA ALA A 73 4.88 0.40 9.98
C ALA A 73 3.72 0.97 10.80
N ARG A 74 2.52 0.86 10.23
CA ARG A 74 1.26 1.12 10.92
C ARG A 74 0.23 0.06 10.52
N THR A 75 -0.38 -0.57 11.52
CA THR A 75 -1.51 -1.46 11.29
C THR A 75 -2.79 -0.89 11.89
N ALA A 76 -3.93 -1.16 11.25
CA ALA A 76 -5.25 -0.86 11.80
C ALA A 76 -6.00 -2.16 12.09
N LYS A 77 -6.27 -2.39 13.38
CA LYS A 77 -6.88 -3.63 13.87
C LYS A 77 -8.35 -3.72 13.44
N GLY A 78 -8.76 -4.88 12.95
CA GLY A 78 -10.14 -5.14 12.52
C GLY A 78 -10.53 -4.41 11.23
N LYS A 79 -9.55 -3.90 10.49
CA LYS A 79 -9.77 -3.16 9.24
C LYS A 79 -9.23 -3.95 8.06
N LYS A 80 -9.89 -3.78 6.92
CA LYS A 80 -9.43 -4.27 5.61
C LYS A 80 -8.64 -3.17 4.88
N HIS A 81 -8.27 -3.42 3.62
CA HIS A 81 -7.82 -2.45 2.62
C HIS A 81 -6.99 -1.27 3.16
N MET A 82 -5.69 -1.46 3.37
CA MET A 82 -4.77 -0.43 3.91
C MET A 82 -5.14 0.14 5.30
N GLY A 83 -6.19 -0.35 5.95
CA GLY A 83 -6.66 0.15 7.24
C GLY A 83 -7.50 1.42 7.16
N VAL A 84 -8.04 1.77 5.99
CA VAL A 84 -8.90 2.96 5.86
C VAL A 84 -10.25 2.75 6.59
N PRO A 85 -10.86 3.81 7.15
CA PRO A 85 -10.46 5.21 7.09
C PRO A 85 -9.31 5.63 8.02
N ASP A 86 -9.09 4.84 9.07
CA ASP A 86 -8.29 5.19 10.25
C ASP A 86 -6.84 5.55 9.92
N THR A 87 -6.27 4.96 8.87
CA THR A 87 -4.85 5.14 8.50
C THR A 87 -4.60 6.28 7.53
N PHE A 88 -5.62 6.83 6.86
CA PHE A 88 -5.41 7.79 5.77
C PHE A 88 -4.72 9.08 6.24
N GLY A 89 -5.15 9.63 7.37
CA GLY A 89 -4.50 10.80 7.96
C GLY A 89 -3.05 10.54 8.38
N ILE A 90 -2.73 9.30 8.79
CA ILE A 90 -1.36 8.90 9.14
C ILE A 90 -0.48 8.89 7.89
N ILE A 91 -0.99 8.35 6.77
CA ILE A 91 -0.28 8.33 5.48
C ILE A 91 0.00 9.77 5.01
N LEU A 92 -1.01 10.64 5.03
CA LEU A 92 -0.84 12.04 4.63
C LEU A 92 0.17 12.78 5.51
N LYS A 93 0.08 12.60 6.83
CA LYS A 93 1.03 13.19 7.77
C LYS A 93 2.45 12.74 7.50
N TYR A 94 2.67 11.45 7.26
CA TYR A 94 3.98 10.91 6.93
C TYR A 94 4.54 11.51 5.62
N ILE A 95 3.71 11.67 4.59
CA ILE A 95 4.11 12.32 3.34
C ILE A 95 4.49 13.79 3.58
N TYR A 96 3.72 14.51 4.41
CA TYR A 96 3.95 15.92 4.70
C TYR A 96 5.27 16.12 5.43
N GLU A 97 5.54 15.30 6.44
CA GLU A 97 6.80 15.29 7.16
C GLU A 97 7.98 14.95 6.24
N LEU A 98 7.81 13.98 5.33
CA LEU A 98 8.85 13.59 4.38
C LEU A 98 9.18 14.71 3.36
N LEU A 99 8.18 15.49 2.96
CA LEU A 99 8.31 16.53 1.94
C LEU A 99 8.50 17.95 2.52
N GLY A 100 8.40 18.12 3.84
CA GLY A 100 8.46 19.42 4.50
C GLY A 100 7.26 20.32 4.19
N ILE A 101 6.07 19.73 4.04
CA ILE A 101 4.83 20.47 3.75
C ILE A 101 4.22 20.99 5.05
N GLU A 102 4.07 22.31 5.16
CA GLU A 102 3.40 22.98 6.28
C GLU A 102 1.93 23.24 5.94
N ALA A 103 1.09 22.20 6.09
CA ALA A 103 -0.36 22.31 5.90
C ALA A 103 -1.12 21.36 6.86
N ASN A 104 -2.42 21.59 7.03
CA ASN A 104 -3.26 20.75 7.87
C ASN A 104 -3.77 19.54 7.06
N VAL A 105 -3.40 18.33 7.49
CA VAL A 105 -3.81 17.08 6.82
C VAL A 105 -5.33 16.89 6.80
N VAL A 106 -6.07 17.48 7.75
CA VAL A 106 -7.52 17.37 7.85
C VAL A 106 -8.21 17.98 6.62
N ASP A 107 -7.65 19.05 6.07
CA ASP A 107 -8.21 19.76 4.91
C ASP A 107 -8.25 18.85 3.67
N HIS A 108 -7.33 17.91 3.56
CA HIS A 108 -7.24 16.96 2.44
C HIS A 108 -7.77 15.56 2.77
N ALA A 109 -7.75 15.16 4.04
CA ALA A 109 -8.32 13.88 4.47
C ALA A 109 -9.84 13.82 4.21
N LEU A 110 -10.55 14.93 4.48
CA LEU A 110 -12.00 15.02 4.32
C LEU A 110 -12.43 14.94 2.85
N HIS A 111 -11.69 15.56 1.93
CA HIS A 111 -12.06 15.58 0.51
C HIS A 111 -11.94 14.19 -0.15
N SER A 112 -10.98 13.37 0.29
CA SER A 112 -10.79 12.01 -0.22
C SER A 112 -11.83 11.01 0.31
N PHE A 113 -12.34 11.17 1.55
CA PHE A 113 -13.39 10.30 2.08
C PHE A 113 -14.76 10.52 1.44
N VAL A 114 -15.08 11.78 1.13
CA VAL A 114 -16.33 12.11 0.43
C VAL A 114 -16.33 11.47 -0.98
N TYR A 115 -15.19 11.47 -1.67
CA TYR A 115 -15.09 10.83 -2.99
C TYR A 115 -15.10 9.30 -2.94
N SER A 116 -14.39 8.68 -1.98
CA SER A 116 -14.36 7.22 -1.83
C SER A 116 -15.72 6.61 -1.51
N SER A 117 -16.58 7.32 -0.77
CA SER A 117 -17.93 6.87 -0.42
C SER A 117 -18.97 7.07 -1.54
N LEU A 118 -18.67 7.91 -2.53
CA LEU A 118 -19.53 8.15 -3.70
C LEU A 118 -19.27 7.19 -4.87
N GLU A 119 -18.07 6.59 -4.97
CA GLU A 119 -17.69 5.78 -6.13
C GLU A 119 -17.61 4.26 -5.84
N TRP A 120 -17.69 3.82 -4.58
CA TRP A 120 -17.68 2.39 -4.21
C TRP A 120 -18.96 1.99 -3.45
N PRO A 121 -20.03 1.59 -4.15
CA PRO A 121 -21.33 1.26 -3.54
C PRO A 121 -21.39 -0.16 -2.95
N GLY A 122 -20.27 -0.72 -2.49
CA GLY A 122 -20.20 -2.08 -1.96
C GLY A 122 -19.39 -2.14 -0.67
N HIS A 123 -20.10 -2.39 0.44
CA HIS A 123 -19.59 -2.75 1.78
C HIS A 123 -19.34 -1.61 2.77
N ILE A 124 -20.39 -1.34 3.56
CA ILE A 124 -20.30 -1.14 5.01
C ILE A 124 -20.33 -2.53 5.66
#